data_AF-A0A947WGZ4-F1
#
_entry.id   AF-A0A947WGZ4-F1
#
_cell.length_a   1.000
_cell.length_b   1.000
_cell.length_c   1.000
_cell.angle_alpha   90.00
_cell.angle_beta   90.00
_cell.angle_gamma   90.00
#
_symmetry.space_group_name_H-M   'P 1'
#
loop_
_entity.id
_entity.type
_entity.pdbx_description
1 polymer ?
#
loop_
_entity_poly.entity_id
_entity_poly.type
_entity_poly.pdbx_seq_one_letter_code
_entity_poly.pdbx_strand_id
1 'polypeptide(L)'
;MIIPTVVVGGCLYFFIFTVMAEQLVLPDIIARDLMPVIQSINVILVIGLPIVFFVLLTWAVILSYRFVAPLERLEEDIKLIDEGDYSVRLKINRDHDLAPIAGVINDLVAQLEENKGRNA
;
A
#
# COMPACT_ATOMS: atom_id res chain seq x y z
N MET A 1 11.58 1.14 2.28
CA MET A 1 11.19 0.67 0.93
C MET A 1 12.30 0.86 -0.10
N ILE A 2 12.94 2.04 -0.23
CA ILE A 2 13.99 2.30 -1.23
C ILE A 2 15.16 1.29 -1.17
N ILE A 3 15.71 1.05 0.02
CA ILE A 3 16.86 0.14 0.21
C ILE A 3 16.53 -1.30 -0.27
N PRO A 4 15.44 -1.96 0.21
CA PRO A 4 15.03 -3.25 -0.32
C PRO A 4 14.82 -3.28 -1.84
N THR A 5 14.19 -2.25 -2.41
CA THR A 5 13.92 -2.19 -3.86
C THR A 5 15.20 -2.12 -4.67
N VAL A 6 16.18 -1.32 -4.25
CA VAL A 6 17.48 -1.23 -4.93
C VAL A 6 18.23 -2.56 -4.85
N VAL A 7 18.21 -3.22 -3.69
CA VAL A 7 18.86 -4.53 -3.50
C VAL A 7 18.21 -5.58 -4.38
N VAL A 8 16.88 -5.73 -4.34
CA VAL A 8 16.16 -6.72 -5.15
C VAL A 8 16.31 -6.43 -6.64
N GLY A 9 16.20 -5.16 -7.06
CA GLY A 9 16.40 -4.75 -8.45
C GLY A 9 17.82 -5.04 -8.94
N GLY A 10 18.83 -4.75 -8.11
CA GLY A 10 20.23 -5.07 -8.41
C GLY A 10 20.48 -6.58 -8.52
N CYS A 11 19.91 -7.38 -7.61
CA CYS A 11 20.00 -8.84 -7.67
C CYS A 11 19.34 -9.40 -8.94
N LEU A 12 18.15 -8.93 -9.30
CA LEU A 12 17.47 -9.34 -10.53
C LEU A 12 18.25 -8.93 -11.78
N TYR A 13 18.80 -7.72 -11.82
CA TYR A 13 19.64 -7.26 -12.92
C TYR A 13 20.89 -8.15 -13.09
N PHE A 14 21.59 -8.42 -11.99
CA PHE A 14 22.77 -9.28 -12.00
C PHE A 14 22.44 -10.73 -12.39
N PHE A 15 21.29 -11.24 -11.94
CA PHE A 15 20.80 -12.56 -12.30
C PHE A 15 20.48 -12.67 -13.80
N ILE A 16 19.74 -11.71 -14.36
CA ILE A 16 19.45 -11.66 -15.81
C ILE A 16 20.75 -11.63 -16.60
N PHE A 17 21.71 -10.80 -16.18
CA PHE A 17 23.01 -10.72 -16.83
C PHE A 17 23.77 -12.04 -16.77
N THR A 18 23.83 -12.68 -15.61
CA THR A 18 24.50 -13.98 -15.42
C THR A 18 23.87 -15.06 -16.28
N VAL A 19 22.53 -15.16 -16.30
CA VAL A 19 21.81 -16.14 -17.12
C VAL A 19 22.03 -15.89 -18.62
N MET A 20 22.03 -14.63 -19.04
CA MET A 20 22.32 -14.28 -20.44
C MET A 20 23.75 -14.64 -20.82
N ALA A 21 24.72 -14.35 -19.95
CA ALA A 21 26.13 -14.67 -20.17
C ALA A 21 26.37 -16.18 -20.24
N GLU A 22 25.73 -16.98 -19.38
CA GLU A 22 25.84 -18.44 -19.37
C GLU A 22 25.26 -19.09 -20.64
N GLN A 23 24.22 -18.51 -21.23
CA GLN A 23 23.63 -19.02 -22.48
C GLN A 23 24.49 -18.72 -23.72
N LEU A 24 25.49 -17.83 -23.62
CA LEU A 24 26.39 -17.46 -24.72
C LEU A 24 27.78 -18.07 -24.53
N VAL A 25 28.03 -19.19 -25.22
CA VAL A 25 29.25 -20.01 -25.12
C VAL A 25 30.51 -19.34 -25.72
N LEU A 26 30.40 -18.22 -26.46
CA LEU A 26 31.50 -17.60 -27.20
C LEU A 26 31.70 -16.10 -26.88
N PRO A 27 32.91 -15.66 -26.47
CA PRO A 27 33.18 -14.29 -26.06
C PRO A 27 33.03 -13.23 -27.16
N ASP A 28 33.21 -13.62 -28.44
CA ASP A 28 33.10 -12.68 -29.57
C ASP A 28 31.66 -12.29 -29.91
N ILE A 29 30.69 -13.16 -29.63
CA ILE A 29 29.25 -12.88 -29.82
C ILE A 29 28.76 -11.91 -28.72
N ILE A 30 29.33 -11.99 -27.51
CA ILE A 30 29.00 -11.12 -26.37
C ILE A 30 29.29 -9.64 -26.71
N ALA A 31 30.48 -9.35 -27.23
CA ALA A 31 30.85 -7.97 -27.52
C ALA A 31 30.02 -7.38 -28.68
N ARG A 32 29.62 -8.20 -29.65
CA ARG A 32 28.91 -7.74 -30.87
C ARG A 32 27.40 -7.64 -30.69
N ASP A 33 26.78 -8.65 -30.08
CA ASP A 33 25.32 -8.79 -30.04
C ASP A 33 24.73 -8.45 -28.67
N LEU A 34 25.42 -8.71 -27.55
CA LEU A 34 24.91 -8.42 -26.21
C LEU A 34 25.11 -6.96 -25.78
N MET A 35 26.21 -6.32 -26.18
CA MET A 35 26.50 -4.93 -25.80
C MET A 35 25.38 -3.93 -26.15
N PRO A 36 24.80 -3.94 -27.38
CA PRO A 36 23.67 -3.05 -27.71
C PRO A 36 22.38 -3.42 -26.95
N VAL A 37 22.18 -4.70 -26.63
CA VAL A 37 21.03 -5.18 -25.84
C VAL A 37 21.13 -4.66 -24.40
N ILE A 38 22.32 -4.72 -23.80
CA ILE A 38 22.58 -4.19 -22.44
C ILE A 38 22.34 -2.68 -22.39
N GLN A 39 22.78 -1.92 -23.40
CA GLN A 39 22.52 -0.49 -23.47
C GLN A 39 21.02 -0.19 -23.54
N SER A 40 20.27 -0.96 -24.34
CA SER A 40 18.82 -0.82 -24.45
C SER A 40 18.12 -1.11 -23.12
N ILE A 41 18.55 -2.18 -22.43
CA ILE A 41 18.04 -2.54 -21.09
C ILE A 41 18.35 -1.43 -20.08
N ASN A 42 19.56 -0.87 -20.09
CA ASN A 42 19.93 0.23 -19.18
C ASN A 42 19.11 1.49 -19.43
N VAL A 43 18.84 1.85 -20.69
CA VAL A 43 17.97 2.99 -21.02
C VAL A 43 16.55 2.74 -20.51
N ILE A 44 16.01 1.54 -20.72
CA ILE A 44 14.69 1.15 -20.22
C ILE A 44 14.65 1.19 -18.69
N LEU A 45 15.70 0.74 -18.00
CA LEU A 45 15.79 0.79 -16.54
C LEU A 45 15.87 2.24 -16.03
N VAL A 46 16.72 3.07 -16.64
CA VAL A 46 16.90 4.47 -16.23
C VAL A 46 15.61 5.28 -16.40
N ILE A 47 14.81 4.99 -17.42
CA ILE A 47 13.54 5.70 -17.68
C ILE A 47 12.37 5.04 -16.93
N GLY A 48 12.29 3.71 -16.98
CA GLY A 48 11.19 2.93 -16.42
C GLY A 48 11.18 2.91 -14.90
N LEU A 49 12.35 2.85 -14.25
CA LEU A 49 12.44 2.78 -12.80
C LEU A 49 11.88 4.04 -12.12
N PRO A 50 12.20 5.28 -12.55
CA PRO A 50 11.55 6.48 -12.06
C PRO A 50 10.04 6.48 -12.28
N ILE A 51 9.55 6.07 -13.45
CA ILE A 51 8.12 6.04 -13.75
C ILE A 51 7.39 5.10 -12.79
N VAL A 52 7.88 3.87 -12.63
CA VAL A 52 7.30 2.90 -11.69
C VAL A 52 7.37 3.44 -10.26
N PHE A 53 8.48 4.05 -9.87
CA PHE A 53 8.63 4.66 -8.55
C PHE A 53 7.56 5.74 -8.30
N PHE A 54 7.35 6.66 -9.25
CA PHE A 54 6.32 7.70 -9.12
C PHE A 54 4.92 7.10 -9.07
N VAL A 55 4.61 6.13 -9.94
CA VAL A 55 3.30 5.45 -9.92
C VAL A 55 3.03 4.80 -8.56
N LEU A 56 4.01 4.06 -8.02
CA LEU A 56 3.88 3.43 -6.71
C LEU A 56 3.75 4.44 -5.57
N LEU A 57 4.51 5.53 -5.62
CA LEU A 57 4.44 6.60 -4.61
C LEU A 57 3.06 7.25 -4.64
N THR A 58 2.55 7.63 -5.82
CA THR A 58 1.21 8.19 -5.98
C THR A 58 0.14 7.23 -5.45
N TRP A 59 0.21 5.95 -5.80
CA TRP A 59 -0.71 4.93 -5.28
C TRP A 59 -0.63 4.79 -3.75
N ALA A 60 0.58 4.75 -3.18
CA ALA A 60 0.78 4.64 -1.74
C ALA A 60 0.17 5.84 -0.99
N VAL A 61 0.35 7.05 -1.52
CA VAL A 61 -0.24 8.27 -0.93
C VAL A 61 -1.75 8.24 -1.00
N ILE A 62 -2.33 7.91 -2.15
CA ILE A 62 -3.79 7.79 -2.31
C ILE A 62 -4.36 6.75 -1.34
N LEU A 63 -3.70 5.60 -1.24
CA LEU A 63 -4.14 4.51 -0.37
C LEU A 63 -4.03 4.92 1.10
N SER A 64 -2.94 5.58 1.49
CA SER A 64 -2.77 6.12 2.84
C SER A 64 -3.90 7.08 3.21
N TYR A 65 -4.21 8.06 2.36
CA TYR A 65 -5.33 8.98 2.63
C TYR A 65 -6.69 8.27 2.69
N ARG A 66 -6.90 7.28 1.82
CA ARG A 66 -8.15 6.50 1.79
C ARG A 66 -8.39 5.73 3.09
N PHE A 67 -7.34 5.27 3.78
CA PHE A 67 -7.45 4.52 5.03
C PHE A 67 -7.34 5.38 6.29
N VAL A 68 -6.42 6.34 6.32
CA VAL A 68 -6.14 7.15 7.53
C VAL A 68 -7.33 8.02 7.89
N ALA A 69 -7.94 8.71 6.92
CA ALA A 69 -9.05 9.62 7.19
C ALA A 69 -10.30 8.95 7.81
N PRO A 70 -10.81 7.80 7.31
CA PRO A 70 -11.91 7.12 7.97
C PRO A 70 -11.53 6.48 9.31
N LEU A 71 -10.25 6.14 9.51
CA LEU A 71 -9.76 5.61 10.78
C LEU A 71 -9.71 6.70 11.86
N GLU A 72 -9.19 7.89 11.53
CA GLU A 72 -9.13 9.04 12.44
C GLU A 72 -10.54 9.48 12.88
N ARG A 73 -11.50 9.51 11.95
CA ARG A 73 -12.91 9.78 12.30
C ARG A 73 -13.51 8.72 13.22
N LEU A 74 -13.19 7.45 12.97
CA LEU A 74 -13.65 6.35 13.83
C LEU A 74 -13.10 6.50 15.25
N GLU A 75 -11.83 6.90 15.40
CA GLU A 75 -11.19 7.16 16.69
C GLU A 75 -11.87 8.32 17.44
N GLU A 76 -12.12 9.44 16.77
CA GLU A 76 -12.82 10.59 17.34
C GLU A 76 -14.23 10.23 17.84
N ASP A 77 -15.01 9.53 17.02
CA ASP A 77 -16.36 9.11 17.37
C ASP A 77 -16.35 8.12 18.57
N ILE A 78 -15.41 7.18 18.61
CA ILE A 78 -15.25 6.24 19.74
C ILE A 78 -14.89 6.99 21.02
N LYS A 79 -14.06 8.02 20.93
CA LYS A 79 -13.70 8.84 22.09
C LYS A 79 -14.90 9.58 22.69
N LEU A 80 -15.80 10.10 21.85
CA LEU A 80 -17.05 10.72 22.32
C LEU A 80 -17.97 9.71 23.03
N ILE A 81 -18.02 8.48 22.52
CA ILE A 81 -18.76 7.38 23.15
C ILE A 81 -18.16 7.04 24.52
N ASP A 82 -16.83 6.99 24.64
CA ASP A 82 -16.12 6.76 25.90
C ASP A 82 -16.34 7.89 26.92
N GLU A 83 -16.43 9.14 26.45
CA GLU A 83 -16.81 10.31 27.26
C GLU A 83 -18.29 10.29 27.72
N GLY A 84 -19.07 9.30 27.26
CA GLY A 84 -20.44 9.03 27.72
C GLY A 84 -21.54 9.62 26.84
N ASP A 85 -21.19 10.16 25.67
CA ASP A 85 -22.14 10.58 24.64
C ASP A 85 -22.52 9.40 23.74
N TYR A 86 -23.55 8.67 24.17
CA TYR A 86 -24.09 7.54 23.42
C TYR A 86 -25.04 7.93 22.29
N SER A 87 -25.24 9.22 22.02
CA SER A 87 -26.06 9.68 20.88
C SER A 87 -25.29 9.64 19.56
N VAL A 88 -23.96 9.55 19.62
CA VAL A 88 -23.08 9.46 18.46
C VAL A 88 -23.29 8.13 17.72
N ARG A 89 -23.21 8.19 16.39
CA ARG A 89 -23.28 7.02 15.51
C ARG A 89 -22.15 7.10 14.50
N LEU A 90 -21.36 6.03 14.44
CA LEU A 90 -20.22 5.87 13.53
C LEU A 90 -20.75 5.76 12.10
N LYS A 91 -20.43 6.76 11.26
CA LYS A 91 -20.87 6.83 9.86
C LYS A 91 -19.73 6.49 8.92
N ILE A 92 -19.54 5.20 8.66
CA ILE A 92 -18.60 4.70 7.65
C ILE A 92 -19.36 4.28 6.39
N ASN A 93 -18.82 4.64 5.21
CA ASN A 93 -19.36 4.24 3.92
C ASN A 93 -19.42 2.71 3.81
N ARG A 94 -20.54 2.16 3.31
CA ARG A 94 -20.78 0.71 3.23
C ARG A 94 -19.72 -0.05 2.41
N ASP A 95 -19.12 0.62 1.42
CA ASP A 95 -18.08 0.03 0.56
C ASP A 95 -16.68 0.08 1.19
N HIS A 96 -16.56 0.54 2.44
CA HIS A 96 -15.29 0.60 3.16
C HIS A 96 -15.13 -0.64 4.04
N ASP A 97 -13.91 -1.17 4.11
CA ASP A 97 -13.58 -2.37 4.90
C ASP A 97 -13.85 -2.22 6.41
N LEU A 98 -13.96 -0.97 6.89
CA LEU A 98 -14.27 -0.64 8.29
C LEU A 98 -15.78 -0.63 8.60
N ALA A 99 -16.65 -0.70 7.59
CA ALA A 99 -18.10 -0.64 7.79
C ALA A 99 -18.65 -1.73 8.72
N PRO A 100 -18.20 -3.00 8.66
CA PRO A 100 -18.65 -4.03 9.59
C PRO A 100 -18.29 -3.71 11.04
N ILE A 101 -17.10 -3.14 11.28
CA ILE A 101 -16.64 -2.77 12.62
C ILE A 101 -17.48 -1.62 13.17
N ALA A 102 -17.73 -0.59 12.36
CA ALA A 102 -18.61 0.51 12.75
C ALA A 102 -20.04 0.04 13.08
N GLY A 103 -20.54 -0.96 12.36
CA GLY A 103 -21.83 -1.60 12.66
C GLY A 103 -21.88 -2.23 14.04
N VAL A 104 -20.90 -3.09 14.36
CA VAL A 104 -20.82 -3.74 15.68
C VAL A 104 -20.73 -2.73 16.82
N ILE A 105 -19.94 -1.66 16.65
CA ILE A 105 -19.81 -0.64 17.70
C ILE A 105 -21.13 0.13 17.85
N ASN A 106 -21.80 0.51 16.75
CA ASN A 106 -23.10 1.17 16.83
C ASN A 106 -24.15 0.32 17.57
N ASP A 107 -24.15 -1.00 17.39
CA ASP A 107 -25.03 -1.92 18.10
C ASP A 107 -24.71 -1.97 19.61
N LEU A 108 -23.43 -1.89 19.99
CA LEU A 108 -23.00 -1.78 21.39
C LEU A 108 -23.43 -0.45 22.02
N VAL A 109 -23.25 0.67 21.31
CA VAL A 109 -23.68 1.99 21.79
C VAL A 109 -25.18 2.05 22.01
N ALA A 110 -25.97 1.46 21.10
CA ALA A 110 -27.43 1.39 21.25
C ALA A 110 -27.85 0.64 22.53
N GLN A 111 -27.16 -0.45 22.87
CA GLN A 111 -27.43 -1.19 24.12
C GLN A 111 -27.05 -0.38 25.37
N LEU A 112 -25.96 0.39 25.31
CA LEU A 112 -25.54 1.27 26.41
C LEU A 112 -26.53 2.42 26.62
N GLU A 113 -27.02 3.02 25.53
CA GLU A 113 -28.03 4.07 25.56
C GLU A 113 -29.35 3.57 26.19
N GLU A 114 -29.81 2.39 25.79
CA GLU A 114 -31.04 1.78 26.33
C GLU A 114 -30.91 1.46 27.83
N ASN A 115 -29.74 0.95 28.27
CA ASN A 115 -29.49 0.68 29.69
C ASN A 115 -29.41 1.96 30.53
N LYS A 116 -28.80 3.04 30.01
CA LYS A 116 -28.75 4.33 30.71
C LYS A 116 -30.16 4.92 30.86
N GLY A 117 -31.01 4.80 29.85
CA GLY A 117 -32.40 5.24 29.90
C GLY A 117 -33.29 4.43 30.87
N ARG A 118 -32.94 3.18 31.18
CA ARG A 118 -33.66 2.35 32.19
C ARG A 118 -33.23 2.62 33.63
N ASN A 119 -32.04 3.19 33.85
CA ASN A 119 -31.48 3.48 35.16
C ASN A 119 -31.57 4.96 35.57
N ALA A 120 -32.15 5.82 34.73
CA ALA A 120 -32.44 7.24 35.01
C ALA A 120 -33.91 7.43 35.37
#